data_AF-A0A430R2C2-F1
#
_entry.id   AF-A0A430R2C2-F1
#
_cell.length_a   1.000
_cell.length_b   1.000
_cell.length_c   1.000
_cell.angle_alpha   90.00
_cell.angle_beta   90.00
_cell.angle_gamma   90.00
#
_symmetry.space_group_name_H-M   'P 1'
#
loop_
_entity.id
_entity.type
_entity.pdbx_description
1 polymer ?
#
loop_
_entity_poly.entity_id
_entity_poly.type
_entity_poly.pdbx_seq_one_letter_code
_entity_poly.pdbx_strand_id
1 'polypeptide(L)' 'MRKPPPLEVRLRALGVDPLGPGERSEKVRVRGPEELFERLERLSPKQRGEVFMAGLEALGLAEEVKDGEGEAR' A
#
# COMPACT_ATOMS: atom_id res chain seq x y z
N MET A 1 8.53 -29.87 12.30
CA MET A 1 8.77 -28.53 11.70
C MET A 1 9.05 -27.54 12.81
N ARG A 2 10.09 -26.69 12.70
CA ARG A 2 10.33 -25.58 13.63
C ARG A 2 9.22 -24.54 13.45
N LYS A 3 8.66 -23.99 14.54
CA LYS A 3 7.70 -22.87 14.42
C LYS A 3 8.42 -21.66 13.83
N PRO A 4 7.82 -20.97 12.84
CA PRO A 4 8.40 -19.74 12.31
C PRO A 4 8.48 -18.66 13.42
N PRO A 5 9.46 -17.76 13.35
CA PRO A 5 9.53 -16.61 14.25
C PRO A 5 8.25 -15.75 14.19
N PRO A 6 7.95 -14.98 15.25
CA PRO A 6 6.84 -14.04 15.27
C PRO A 6 6.83 -13.11 14.05
N LEU A 7 5.64 -12.66 13.62
CA LEU A 7 5.47 -11.80 12.44
C LEU A 7 6.36 -10.56 12.50
N GLU A 8 6.38 -9.87 13.64
CA GLU A 8 7.22 -8.67 13.86
C GLU A 8 8.72 -8.95 13.64
N VAL A 9 9.21 -10.11 14.09
CA VAL A 9 10.61 -10.51 13.91
C VAL A 9 10.91 -10.74 12.43
N ARG A 10 9.98 -11.36 11.70
CA ARG A 10 10.11 -11.59 10.26
C ARG A 10 10.07 -10.29 9.47
N LEU A 11 9.15 -9.39 9.79
CA LEU A 11 8.99 -8.10 9.12
C LEU A 11 10.18 -7.16 9.38
N ARG A 12 10.67 -7.11 10.62
CA ARG A 12 11.90 -6.38 10.97
C ARG A 12 13.11 -6.90 10.19
N ALA A 13 13.25 -8.22 10.04
CA ALA A 13 14.33 -8.81 9.26
C ALA A 13 14.25 -8.48 7.76
N LEU A 14 13.04 -8.21 7.25
CA LEU A 14 12.80 -7.79 5.87
C LEU A 14 12.81 -6.26 5.68
N GLY A 15 12.91 -5.49 6.77
CA GLY A 15 12.88 -4.02 6.73
C GLY A 15 11.56 -3.45 6.23
N VAL A 16 10.45 -4.17 6.40
CA VAL A 16 9.11 -3.74 5.96
C VAL A 16 8.15 -3.67 7.14
N ASP A 17 7.20 -2.75 7.06
CA ASP A 17 6.13 -2.62 8.04
C ASP A 17 4.96 -3.57 7.73
N PRO A 18 4.23 -4.06 8.74
CA PRO A 18 2.97 -4.76 8.53
C PRO A 18 1.93 -3.81 7.89
N LEU A 19 0.97 -4.39 7.17
CA LEU A 19 -0.23 -3.66 6.76
C LEU A 19 -1.00 -3.19 8.00
N GLY A 20 -1.38 -1.91 8.00
CA GLY A 20 -2.27 -1.32 9.00
C GLY A 20 -3.73 -1.77 8.82
N PRO A 21 -4.61 -1.44 9.77
CA PRO A 21 -6.05 -1.67 9.64
C PRO A 21 -6.60 -1.01 8.37
N GLY A 22 -7.31 -1.78 7.54
CA GLY A 22 -7.89 -1.29 6.28
C GLY A 22 -6.89 -1.16 5.11
N GLU A 23 -5.59 -1.39 5.33
CA GLU A 23 -4.60 -1.34 4.25
C GLU A 23 -4.57 -2.64 3.44
N ARG A 24 -4.34 -2.50 2.13
CA ARG A 24 -4.17 -3.62 1.19
C ARG A 24 -2.99 -3.34 0.28
N SER A 25 -2.18 -4.36 0.00
CA SER A 25 -1.10 -4.29 -0.99
C SER A 25 -1.50 -5.07 -2.24
N GLU A 26 -1.62 -4.38 -3.37
CA GLU A 26 -2.08 -4.95 -4.64
C GLU A 26 -1.12 -4.68 -5.80
N LYS A 27 -1.14 -5.58 -6.80
CA LYS A 27 -0.45 -5.37 -8.07
C LYS A 27 -1.39 -4.66 -9.05
N VAL A 28 -1.12 -3.40 -9.33
CA VAL A 28 -1.89 -2.59 -10.28
C VAL A 28 -1.12 -2.38 -11.58
N ARG A 29 -1.82 -2.30 -12.71
CA ARG A 29 -1.23 -1.96 -14.01
C ARG A 29 -1.43 -0.47 -14.25
N VAL A 30 -0.34 0.28 -14.37
CA VAL A 30 -0.35 1.73 -14.62
C VAL A 30 0.38 2.01 -15.94
N ARG A 31 -0.09 3.01 -16.70
CA ARG A 31 0.58 3.53 -17.90
C ARG A 31 1.05 4.96 -17.62
N GLY A 32 2.29 5.27 -17.94
CA GLY A 32 2.88 6.59 -17.77
C GLY A 32 4.23 6.71 -18.48
N PRO A 33 4.89 7.88 -18.39
CA PRO A 33 6.25 8.07 -18.89
C PRO A 33 7.26 7.27 -18.06
N GLU A 34 8.43 6.96 -18.63
CA GLU A 34 9.51 6.20 -17.97
C GLU A 34 9.95 6.85 -16.65
N GLU A 35 10.12 8.17 -16.63
CA GLU A 35 10.52 8.94 -15.45
C GLU A 35 9.58 8.76 -14.24
N LEU A 36 8.28 8.51 -14.48
CA LEU A 36 7.34 8.23 -13.39
C LEU A 36 7.75 6.94 -12.67
N PHE A 37 8.09 5.89 -13.43
CA PHE A 37 8.45 4.59 -12.86
C PHE A 37 9.80 4.65 -12.14
N GLU A 38 10.78 5.39 -12.66
CA GLU A 38 12.05 5.65 -11.96
C GLU A 38 11.82 6.32 -10.59
N ARG A 39 10.87 7.25 -10.50
CA ARG A 39 10.51 7.91 -9.24
C ARG A 39 9.77 6.96 -8.30
N LEU A 40 8.81 6.18 -8.80
CA LEU A 40 8.05 5.21 -8.00
C LEU A 40 8.94 4.10 -7.42
N GLU A 41 9.96 3.65 -8.16
CA GLU A 41 10.92 2.64 -7.70
C GLU A 41 11.70 3.07 -6.45
N ARG A 42 11.94 4.38 -6.31
CA ARG A 42 12.62 4.96 -5.13
C ARG A 42 11.71 5.11 -3.91
N LEU A 43 10.40 4.95 -4.09
CA LEU A 43 9.42 5.05 -3.02
C LEU A 43 9.12 3.66 -2.42
N SER A 44 8.91 3.64 -1.10
CA SER A 44 8.35 2.49 -0.41
C SER A 44 6.91 2.21 -0.87
N PRO A 45 6.38 0.97 -0.70
CA PRO A 45 4.99 0.67 -1.03
C PRO A 45 3.98 1.62 -0.38
N LYS A 46 4.22 2.03 0.87
CA LYS A 46 3.37 2.99 1.59
C LYS A 46 3.34 4.36 0.91
N GLN A 47 4.52 4.90 0.60
CA GLN A 47 4.65 6.19 -0.08
C GLN A 47 4.01 6.17 -1.48
N ARG A 48 4.05 5.04 -2.19
CA ARG A 48 3.33 4.91 -3.47
C ARG A 48 1.82 5.04 -3.28
N GLY A 49 1.28 4.42 -2.23
CA GLY A 49 -0.13 4.58 -1.85
C GLY A 49 -0.49 6.05 -1.55
N GLU A 50 0.35 6.74 -0.77
CA GLU A 50 0.19 8.17 -0.47
C GLU A 50 0.17 9.03 -1.73
N VAL A 51 1.07 8.77 -2.69
CA VAL A 51 1.10 9.47 -3.99
C VAL A 51 -0.17 9.22 -4.79
N PHE A 52 -0.67 7.98 -4.83
CA PHE A 52 -1.92 7.67 -5.53
C PHE A 52 -3.12 8.36 -4.88
N MET A 53 -3.22 8.36 -3.55
CA MET A 53 -4.29 9.08 -2.82
C MET A 53 -4.24 10.58 -3.10
N ALA A 54 -3.06 11.20 -3.00
CA ALA A 54 -2.89 12.61 -3.31
C ALA A 54 -3.29 12.96 -4.76
N GLY A 55 -2.99 12.07 -5.72
CA GLY A 55 -3.43 12.21 -7.10
C GLY A 55 -4.96 12.14 -7.26
N LEU A 56 -5.62 11.22 -6.56
CA LEU A 56 -7.07 11.10 -6.57
C LEU A 56 -7.75 12.32 -5.94
N GLU A 57 -7.23 12.80 -4.81
CA GLU A 57 -7.69 14.03 -4.15
C GLU A 57 -7.57 15.25 -5.06
N ALA A 58 -6.40 15.43 -5.69
CA ALA A 58 -6.15 16.54 -6.60
C ALA A 58 -7.08 16.54 -7.83
N LEU A 59 -7.55 15.36 -8.25
CA LEU A 59 -8.50 15.19 -9.35
C LEU A 59 -9.97 15.26 -8.90
N GLY A 60 -10.23 15.41 -7.60
CA GLY A 60 -11.58 15.35 -7.03
C GLY A 60 -12.23 13.97 -7.13
N LEU A 61 -11.42 12.91 -7.25
CA LEU A 61 -11.85 11.51 -7.38
C LEU A 61 -11.76 10.72 -6.07
N ALA A 62 -11.18 11.31 -5.03
CA ALA A 62 -11.27 10.77 -3.68
C ALA A 62 -12.67 11.07 -3.12
N GLU A 63 -13.68 10.27 -3.49
CA GLU A 63 -14.93 10.25 -2.72
C GLU A 63 -14.66 9.72 -1.31
N GLU A 64 -15.36 10.24 -0.31
CA GLU A 64 -15.34 9.73 1.06
C GLU A 64 -15.61 8.23 1.03
N VAL A 65 -14.58 7.43 1.32
CA VAL A 65 -14.75 6.02 1.61
C VAL A 65 -15.61 5.96 2.86
N LYS A 66 -16.94 5.86 2.69
CA LYS A 66 -17.82 5.50 3.80
C LYS A 66 -17.28 4.19 4.33
N ASP A 67 -16.85 4.22 5.58
CA ASP A 67 -16.42 3.07 6.36
C ASP A 67 -17.46 1.95 6.17
N GLY A 68 -17.15 1.07 5.22
CA GLY A 68 -17.92 -0.12 4.94
C GLY A 68 -17.61 -1.09 6.05
N GLU A 69 -18.42 -1.02 7.10
CA GLU A 69 -18.54 -2.00 8.17
C GLU A 69 -18.29 -3.42 7.63
N GLY A 70 -17.40 -4.13 8.31
CA GLY A 70 -17.09 -5.51 7.99
C GLY A 70 -18.36 -6.36 7.99
N GLU A 71 -18.70 -6.92 6.84
CA GLU A 71 -19.57 -8.09 6.78
C GLU A 71 -18.69 -9.31 6.59
N ALA A 72 -18.35 -9.94 7.71
CA ALA A 72 -17.98 -11.34 7.73
C ALA A 72 -19.16 -12.17 7.19
N ARG A 73 -18.93 -12.93 6.12
CA ARG A 73 -19.73 -14.09 5.74
C ARG A 73 -18.81 -15.23 5.33
#